data_AF-A0A9N9AQ23-F1
#
_entry.id   AF-A0A9N9AQ23-F1
#
_cell.length_a   1.000
_cell.length_b   1.000
_cell.length_c   1.000
_cell.angle_alpha   90.00
_cell.angle_beta   90.00
_cell.angle_gamma   90.00
#
_symmetry.space_group_name_H-M   'P 1'
#
loop_
_entity.id
_entity.type
_entity.pdbx_description
1 polymer ?
#
loop_
_entity_poly.entity_id
_entity_poly.type
_entity_poly.pdbx_seq_one_letter_code
_entity_poly.pdbx_strand_id
1 'polypeptide(L)'
;MSCKNKRNYATDVSTNDKNRVEKAAAAENSSVNNQILSKTLKSNVIEDYWHDIDSYIQEPGFFHFGGPDSLSTIRDPNFIRKLISGAISKKRTEGDLLPSIFTKRCCELYERLDKEGRIMFMEVLAREFGVPKDDSIKAAQNYIQAVGEDKTANAVFRAEQLLRHVLVPYHSIFFERVNYLPDGIKFLLDLRTELLTAINEREHDDTYLLSLNDSLKEKLRGWLLGFSELERITWKSPAIILEKLKEHERVHAIQGWQDLKRQTSRTCMPHEPLVFVQVALTNELSGNTILNDPSPMTPDHPQFAIFYSITSQPGLSGIDLGSFLLKRVIIELQKEFPSIHTFSTLSPIPGFRHWLETTLELEGTNIFLSGEEDRIKTLASHVSSDSAIDDVKILKDILRLNEWAHNETISEILKPILLRLCTRYILTEKRQNLARDPVANFHIRNGACVHRTNWLSDTSDKGFEQSFGIMINYNYVTSRIEGNNQKYLRDGTITLSSNEDLFLIEEAARSPAKIELFIES
;
A
#
# COMPACT_ATOMS: atom_id res chain seq x y z
N MET A 1 -29.70 -14.54 71.42
CA MET A 1 -30.18 -13.16 71.23
C MET A 1 -29.24 -12.45 70.27
N SER A 2 -29.74 -12.06 69.09
CA SER A 2 -28.97 -11.29 68.09
C SER A 2 -29.56 -9.89 67.94
N CYS A 3 -28.72 -8.98 67.45
CA CYS A 3 -28.71 -7.55 67.68
C CYS A 3 -29.21 -6.72 66.47
N LYS A 4 -29.48 -5.43 66.73
CA LYS A 4 -29.69 -4.26 65.82
C LYS A 4 -31.11 -4.09 65.24
N ASN A 5 -31.66 -2.87 65.01
CA ASN A 5 -31.05 -1.58 64.69
C ASN A 5 -32.01 -0.39 64.95
N LYS A 6 -31.47 0.85 65.07
CA LYS A 6 -32.17 2.15 65.15
C LYS A 6 -32.48 2.75 63.76
N ARG A 7 -33.47 3.66 63.70
CA ARG A 7 -33.84 4.55 62.57
C ARG A 7 -34.01 6.00 63.07
N ASN A 8 -33.42 6.97 62.35
CA ASN A 8 -34.05 8.11 61.61
C ASN A 8 -34.24 9.43 62.42
N TYR A 9 -34.26 10.67 61.89
CA TYR A 9 -34.14 11.32 60.57
C TYR A 9 -33.92 12.85 60.82
N ALA A 10 -33.20 13.58 59.95
CA ALA A 10 -33.33 15.05 59.79
C ALA A 10 -32.74 15.56 58.43
N THR A 11 -33.64 15.94 57.53
CA THR A 11 -33.65 17.06 56.54
C THR A 11 -32.41 17.45 55.71
N ASP A 12 -32.53 17.21 54.40
CA ASP A 12 -31.80 17.75 53.23
C ASP A 12 -32.32 19.13 52.77
N VAL A 13 -31.47 20.17 52.68
CA VAL A 13 -31.65 21.33 51.75
C VAL A 13 -30.31 21.98 51.27
N SER A 14 -29.14 21.78 51.90
CA SER A 14 -27.93 22.58 51.58
C SER A 14 -26.92 22.00 50.57
N THR A 15 -27.19 20.84 49.97
CA THR A 15 -26.21 20.08 49.16
C THR A 15 -26.34 20.30 47.64
N ASN A 16 -27.45 20.88 47.15
CA ASN A 16 -27.68 21.00 45.71
C ASN A 16 -27.02 22.23 45.07
N ASP A 17 -26.88 23.35 45.78
CA ASP A 17 -26.24 24.56 45.21
C ASP A 17 -24.72 24.49 45.21
N LYS A 18 -24.09 23.86 46.22
CA LYS A 18 -22.63 23.66 46.26
C LYS A 18 -22.14 22.74 45.13
N ASN A 19 -22.87 21.65 44.87
CA ASN A 19 -22.57 20.73 43.76
C ASN A 19 -22.75 21.38 42.39
N ARG A 20 -23.59 22.41 42.27
CA ARG A 20 -23.83 23.11 40.99
C ARG A 20 -22.73 24.14 40.70
N VAL A 21 -22.23 24.83 41.73
CA VAL A 21 -21.12 25.77 41.61
C VAL A 21 -19.78 25.05 41.38
N GLU A 22 -19.52 23.93 42.06
CA GLU A 22 -18.31 23.12 41.82
C GLU A 22 -18.32 22.45 40.43
N LYS A 23 -19.48 21.99 39.93
CA LYS A 23 -19.60 21.50 38.56
C LYS A 23 -19.46 22.60 37.50
N ALA A 24 -19.92 23.82 37.77
CA ALA A 24 -19.75 24.96 36.87
C ALA A 24 -18.28 25.40 36.80
N ALA A 25 -17.58 25.49 37.94
CA ALA A 25 -16.16 25.82 38.00
C ALA A 25 -15.26 24.73 37.38
N ALA A 26 -15.63 23.45 37.53
CA ALA A 26 -14.95 22.33 36.87
C ALA A 26 -15.21 22.28 35.35
N ALA A 27 -16.40 22.68 34.90
CA ALA A 27 -16.75 22.79 33.49
C ALA A 27 -16.09 24.01 32.81
N GLU A 28 -15.95 25.13 33.51
CA GLU A 28 -15.20 26.30 33.01
C GLU A 28 -13.70 26.00 32.94
N ASN A 29 -13.11 25.33 33.94
CA ASN A 29 -11.69 24.93 33.89
C ASN A 29 -11.42 23.85 32.84
N SER A 30 -12.35 22.91 32.58
CA SER A 30 -12.19 21.93 31.50
C SER A 30 -12.39 22.56 30.12
N SER A 31 -13.29 23.55 30.00
CA SER A 31 -13.49 24.37 28.80
C SER A 31 -12.25 25.22 28.48
N VAL A 32 -11.64 25.86 29.49
CA VAL A 32 -10.42 26.66 29.32
C VAL A 32 -9.22 25.77 29.02
N ASN A 33 -9.06 24.63 29.69
CA ASN A 33 -8.00 23.67 29.36
C ASN A 33 -8.18 23.02 27.98
N ASN A 34 -9.42 22.71 27.57
CA ASN A 34 -9.71 22.22 26.21
C ASN A 34 -9.55 23.33 25.16
N GLN A 35 -9.82 24.59 25.49
CA GLN A 35 -9.54 25.74 24.61
C GLN A 35 -8.04 26.04 24.51
N ILE A 36 -7.27 25.84 25.58
CA ILE A 36 -5.81 25.96 25.57
C ILE A 36 -5.23 24.80 24.77
N LEU A 37 -5.58 23.54 25.08
CA LEU A 37 -5.15 22.36 24.33
C LEU A 37 -5.54 22.43 22.84
N SER A 38 -6.76 22.88 22.50
CA SER A 38 -7.19 23.05 21.10
C SER A 38 -6.61 24.29 20.41
N LYS A 39 -6.11 25.29 21.15
CA LYS A 39 -5.30 26.37 20.58
C LYS A 39 -3.85 25.95 20.39
N THR A 40 -3.28 25.13 21.27
CA THR A 40 -1.90 24.64 21.17
C THR A 40 -1.74 23.52 20.14
N LEU A 41 -2.76 22.69 19.92
CA LEU A 41 -2.76 21.63 18.90
C LEU A 41 -3.02 22.13 17.47
N LYS A 42 -3.26 23.43 17.29
CA LYS A 42 -3.39 24.06 15.95
C LYS A 42 -2.08 24.66 15.45
N SER A 43 -1.07 24.80 16.31
CA SER A 43 0.28 25.11 15.85
C SER A 43 0.98 23.79 15.56
N ASN A 44 1.74 23.76 14.48
CA ASN A 44 2.46 22.58 14.07
C ASN A 44 3.69 22.49 14.99
N VAL A 45 3.51 22.00 16.22
CA VAL A 45 4.50 22.04 17.31
C VAL A 45 5.89 21.55 16.90
N ILE A 46 5.94 20.61 15.95
CA ILE A 46 7.18 20.11 15.36
C ILE A 46 7.84 21.18 14.48
N GLU A 47 7.09 21.85 13.60
CA GLU A 47 7.61 22.95 12.77
C GLU A 47 8.06 24.13 13.62
N ASP A 48 7.28 24.51 14.65
CA ASP A 48 7.64 25.60 15.57
C ASP A 48 8.96 25.29 16.31
N TYR A 49 9.12 24.06 16.82
CA TYR A 49 10.35 23.59 17.44
C TYR A 49 11.55 23.65 16.48
N TRP A 50 11.36 23.27 15.22
CA TRP A 50 12.42 23.32 14.22
C TRP A 50 12.74 24.73 13.73
N HIS A 51 11.75 25.63 13.72
CA HIS A 51 11.96 27.05 13.46
C HIS A 51 12.80 27.70 14.55
N ASP A 52 12.50 27.39 15.82
CA ASP A 52 13.30 27.84 16.97
C ASP A 52 14.73 27.32 16.87
N ILE A 53 14.92 26.03 16.58
CA ILE A 53 16.26 25.43 16.40
C ILE A 53 17.04 26.13 15.28
N ASP A 54 16.42 26.37 14.13
CA ASP A 54 17.09 27.04 13.00
C ASP A 54 17.57 28.44 13.40
N SER A 55 16.84 29.14 14.27
CA SER A 55 17.28 30.42 14.83
C SER A 55 18.51 30.31 15.74
N TYR A 56 18.59 29.26 16.57
CA TYR A 56 19.76 28.98 17.42
C TYR A 56 21.00 28.56 16.63
N ILE A 57 20.82 27.86 15.51
CA ILE A 57 21.93 27.42 14.64
C ILE A 57 22.60 28.60 13.93
N GLN A 58 21.91 29.73 13.77
CA GLN A 58 22.48 30.96 13.19
C GLN A 58 23.26 31.82 14.19
N GLU A 59 23.31 31.46 15.47
CA GLU A 59 24.10 32.19 16.46
C GLU A 59 25.61 32.04 16.21
N PRO A 60 26.40 33.13 16.36
CA PRO A 60 27.85 33.09 16.20
C PRO A 60 28.48 32.17 17.26
N GLY A 61 29.02 31.03 16.81
CA GLY A 61 29.59 29.98 17.66
C GLY A 61 28.97 28.61 17.45
N PHE A 62 27.81 28.52 16.77
CA PHE A 62 27.22 27.26 16.37
C PHE A 62 27.90 26.70 15.11
N PHE A 63 28.05 25.37 15.03
CA PHE A 63 28.83 24.69 13.99
C PHE A 63 28.24 24.96 12.59
N HIS A 64 28.84 25.89 11.86
CA HIS A 64 28.48 26.16 10.46
C HIS A 64 29.22 25.14 9.58
N PHE A 65 28.50 24.15 9.06
CA PHE A 65 28.94 23.54 7.80
C PHE A 65 28.71 24.58 6.69
N GLY A 66 29.71 25.44 6.47
CA GLY A 66 29.82 26.22 5.24
C GLY A 66 29.83 25.26 4.05
N GLY A 67 29.07 25.60 3.00
CA GLY A 67 28.87 24.76 1.82
C GLY A 67 30.14 24.44 1.04
N PRO A 68 29.96 23.72 -0.08
CA PRO A 68 30.20 24.47 -1.30
C PRO A 68 29.07 24.30 -2.33
N ASP A 69 28.80 25.39 -3.05
CA ASP A 69 27.97 25.47 -4.26
C ASP A 69 28.59 24.72 -5.47
N SER A 70 29.46 23.74 -5.24
CA SER A 70 30.07 22.92 -6.29
C SER A 70 29.52 21.50 -6.27
N LEU A 71 28.95 21.09 -7.41
CA LEU A 71 28.43 19.74 -7.66
C LEU A 71 29.45 18.63 -7.32
N SER A 72 30.75 18.92 -7.42
CA SER A 72 31.84 17.97 -7.15
C SER A 72 32.00 17.59 -5.67
N THR A 73 31.70 18.50 -4.72
CA THR A 73 31.79 18.19 -3.29
C THR A 73 30.50 17.59 -2.75
N ILE A 74 29.37 17.89 -3.40
CA ILE A 74 28.06 17.32 -3.09
C ILE A 74 28.05 15.80 -3.33
N ARG A 75 28.83 15.29 -4.29
CA ARG A 75 28.97 13.86 -4.61
C ARG A 75 30.18 13.16 -3.92
N ASP A 76 30.71 13.68 -2.81
CA ASP A 76 31.79 13.00 -2.09
C ASP A 76 31.25 11.93 -1.11
N PRO A 77 31.52 10.63 -1.32
CA PRO A 77 31.10 9.56 -0.40
C PRO A 77 31.61 9.77 1.03
N ASN A 78 32.78 10.40 1.20
CA ASN A 78 33.34 10.66 2.53
C ASN A 78 32.52 11.69 3.30
N PHE A 79 32.03 12.71 2.60
CA PHE A 79 31.15 13.72 3.17
C PHE A 79 29.80 13.11 3.58
N ILE A 80 29.18 12.31 2.70
CA ILE A 80 27.95 11.56 2.99
C ILE A 80 28.14 10.67 4.23
N ARG A 81 29.24 9.89 4.27
CA ARG A 81 29.58 9.03 5.41
C ARG A 81 29.70 9.82 6.71
N LYS A 82 30.35 10.98 6.68
CA LYS A 82 30.53 11.83 7.87
C LYS A 82 29.19 12.36 8.38
N LEU A 83 28.31 12.81 7.48
CA LEU A 83 26.99 13.28 7.83
C LEU A 83 26.13 12.17 8.42
N ILE A 84 26.04 11.01 7.76
CA ILE A 84 25.26 9.88 8.26
C ILE A 84 25.80 9.41 9.61
N SER A 85 27.13 9.34 9.78
CA SER A 85 27.76 8.97 11.07
C SER A 85 27.37 9.93 12.20
N GLY A 86 27.34 11.24 11.94
CA GLY A 86 26.82 12.24 12.88
C GLY A 86 25.32 12.03 13.16
N ALA A 87 24.54 11.76 12.11
CA ALA A 87 23.12 11.51 12.17
C ALA A 87 22.75 10.21 12.90
N ILE A 88 23.65 9.24 13.07
CA ILE A 88 23.41 8.00 13.84
C ILE A 88 24.19 7.93 15.16
N SER A 89 25.01 8.94 15.47
CA SER A 89 25.85 8.96 16.68
C SER A 89 25.00 8.75 17.93
N LYS A 90 25.45 7.82 18.80
CA LYS A 90 24.87 7.51 20.11
C LYS A 90 25.74 8.02 21.26
N LYS A 91 26.74 8.87 20.99
CA LYS A 91 27.65 9.36 22.03
C LYS A 91 26.88 10.23 23.01
N ARG A 92 26.78 9.76 24.26
CA ARG A 92 26.08 10.48 25.36
C ARG A 92 26.62 11.90 25.60
N THR A 93 27.85 12.18 25.16
CA THR A 93 28.52 13.49 25.30
C THR A 93 28.06 14.52 24.28
N GLU A 94 27.36 14.13 23.21
CA GLU A 94 27.00 15.03 22.09
C GLU A 94 25.56 15.58 22.19
N GLY A 95 24.77 15.13 23.17
CA GLY A 95 23.36 15.52 23.34
C GLY A 95 22.45 15.03 22.20
N ASP A 96 21.15 15.33 22.30
CA ASP A 96 20.15 14.88 21.31
C ASP A 96 19.95 15.86 20.14
N LEU A 97 20.43 17.10 20.28
CA LEU A 97 20.27 18.16 19.28
C LEU A 97 21.17 17.94 18.05
N LEU A 98 22.47 17.71 18.25
CA LEU A 98 23.44 17.57 17.15
C LEU A 98 23.07 16.45 16.16
N PRO A 99 22.73 15.23 16.61
CA PRO A 99 22.24 14.19 15.72
C PRO A 99 21.06 14.62 14.85
N SER A 100 20.08 15.31 15.44
CA SER A 100 18.88 15.76 14.75
C SER A 100 19.22 16.78 13.65
N ILE A 101 20.19 17.68 13.91
CA ILE A 101 20.71 18.61 12.91
C ILE A 101 21.40 17.87 11.76
N PHE A 102 22.24 16.88 12.07
CA PHE A 102 22.87 16.05 11.02
C PHE A 102 21.83 15.31 10.19
N THR A 103 20.77 14.78 10.81
CA THR A 103 19.67 14.13 10.10
C THR A 103 18.99 15.10 9.13
N LYS A 104 18.63 16.32 9.58
CA LYS A 104 18.04 17.34 8.71
C LYS A 104 18.95 17.69 7.53
N ARG A 105 20.25 17.86 7.78
CA ARG A 105 21.26 18.10 6.73
C ARG A 105 21.41 16.95 5.74
N CYS A 106 21.29 15.69 6.18
CA CYS A 106 21.26 14.54 5.28
C CYS A 106 20.08 14.63 4.30
N CYS A 107 18.89 14.98 4.80
CA CYS A 107 17.70 15.13 3.97
C CYS A 107 17.87 16.27 2.95
N GLU A 108 18.30 17.46 3.40
CA GLU A 108 18.56 18.61 2.52
C GLU A 108 19.63 18.31 1.46
N LEU A 109 20.69 17.57 1.82
CA LEU A 109 21.71 17.13 0.88
C LEU A 109 21.10 16.18 -0.18
N TYR A 110 20.34 15.18 0.27
CA TYR A 110 19.71 14.20 -0.61
C TYR A 110 18.79 14.85 -1.65
N GLU A 111 17.98 15.83 -1.24
CA GLU A 111 17.10 16.56 -2.14
C GLU A 111 17.85 17.33 -3.23
N ARG A 112 19.04 17.86 -2.91
CA ARG A 112 19.92 18.57 -3.87
C ARG A 112 20.75 17.65 -4.77
N LEU A 113 20.86 16.37 -4.42
CA LEU A 113 21.57 15.39 -5.23
C LEU A 113 20.77 15.09 -6.51
N ASP A 114 21.50 14.86 -7.60
CA ASP A 114 20.94 14.34 -8.84
C ASP A 114 20.83 12.80 -8.79
N LYS A 115 20.31 12.16 -9.85
CA LYS A 115 20.04 10.71 -9.87
C LYS A 115 21.25 9.87 -9.44
N GLU A 116 22.44 10.17 -9.98
CA GLU A 116 23.66 9.42 -9.64
C GLU A 116 24.08 9.64 -8.18
N GLY A 117 23.98 10.88 -7.70
CA GLY A 117 24.27 11.23 -6.31
C GLY A 117 23.32 10.58 -5.30
N ARG A 118 22.02 10.50 -5.62
CA ARG A 118 21.03 9.83 -4.77
C ARG A 118 21.27 8.32 -4.70
N ILE A 119 21.64 7.70 -5.82
CA ILE A 119 22.06 6.28 -5.84
C ILE A 119 23.29 6.07 -4.95
N MET A 120 24.32 6.91 -5.09
CA MET A 120 25.52 6.84 -4.25
C MET A 120 25.18 6.99 -2.76
N PHE A 121 24.29 7.92 -2.41
CA PHE A 121 23.83 8.08 -1.02
C PHE A 121 23.18 6.81 -0.49
N MET A 122 22.28 6.19 -1.26
CA MET A 122 21.61 4.93 -0.89
C MET A 122 22.61 3.77 -0.76
N GLU A 123 23.62 3.71 -1.63
CA GLU A 123 24.67 2.68 -1.56
C GLU A 123 25.54 2.84 -0.31
N VAL A 124 25.94 4.06 0.03
CA VAL A 124 26.68 4.34 1.27
C VAL A 124 25.83 3.95 2.49
N LEU A 125 24.57 4.37 2.52
CA LEU A 125 23.63 4.02 3.59
C LEU A 125 23.45 2.50 3.72
N ALA A 126 23.29 1.78 2.62
CA ALA A 126 23.06 0.34 2.63
C ALA A 126 24.31 -0.48 3.00
N ARG A 127 25.47 -0.12 2.45
CA ARG A 127 26.70 -0.93 2.56
C ARG A 127 27.46 -0.66 3.85
N GLU A 128 27.54 0.59 4.26
CA GLU A 128 28.39 1.00 5.39
C GLU A 128 27.61 1.18 6.68
N PHE A 129 26.31 1.44 6.58
CA PHE A 129 25.42 1.61 7.73
C PHE A 129 24.41 0.46 7.87
N GLY A 130 24.74 -0.72 7.35
CA GLY A 130 24.01 -1.97 7.58
C GLY A 130 24.23 -2.55 8.98
N VAL A 131 24.13 -3.87 9.10
CA VAL A 131 24.39 -4.59 10.37
C VAL A 131 25.91 -4.60 10.65
N PRO A 132 26.37 -4.18 11.85
CA PRO A 132 27.79 -4.18 12.21
C PRO A 132 28.32 -5.61 12.38
N LYS A 133 28.97 -6.14 11.33
CA LYS A 133 29.40 -7.55 11.25
C LYS A 133 30.31 -7.96 12.41
N ASP A 134 31.35 -7.17 12.69
CA ASP A 134 32.34 -7.51 13.72
C ASP A 134 31.73 -7.55 15.13
N ASP A 135 30.89 -6.58 15.45
CA ASP A 135 30.20 -6.55 16.75
C ASP A 135 29.15 -7.66 16.84
N SER A 136 28.48 -7.98 15.72
CA SER A 136 27.51 -9.08 15.66
C SER A 136 28.18 -10.43 15.93
N ILE A 137 29.36 -10.67 15.38
CA ILE A 137 30.16 -11.88 15.63
C ILE A 137 30.52 -11.98 17.11
N LYS A 138 31.03 -10.89 17.71
CA LYS A 138 31.38 -10.86 19.15
C LYS A 138 30.14 -11.10 20.02
N ALA A 139 29.02 -10.46 19.71
CA ALA A 139 27.77 -10.63 20.46
C ALA A 139 27.22 -12.06 20.34
N ALA A 140 27.32 -12.68 19.16
CA ALA A 140 26.91 -14.07 18.93
C ALA A 140 27.79 -15.06 19.71
N GLN A 141 29.11 -14.86 19.71
CA GLN A 141 30.03 -15.66 20.52
C GLN A 141 29.72 -15.56 22.02
N ASN A 142 29.47 -14.34 22.50
CA ASN A 142 29.07 -14.11 23.90
C ASN A 142 27.76 -14.84 24.24
N TYR A 143 26.78 -14.86 23.33
CA TYR A 143 25.52 -15.58 23.51
C TYR A 143 25.73 -17.10 23.55
N ILE A 144 26.49 -17.67 22.61
CA ILE A 144 26.81 -19.10 22.58
C ILE A 144 27.51 -19.52 23.88
N GLN A 145 28.49 -18.74 24.33
CA GLN A 145 29.19 -19.01 25.59
C GLN A 145 28.26 -18.91 26.80
N ALA A 146 27.34 -17.94 26.82
CA ALA A 146 26.40 -17.80 27.92
C ALA A 146 25.44 -18.98 28.04
N VAL A 147 25.01 -19.55 26.91
CA VAL A 147 24.12 -20.72 26.87
C VAL A 147 24.87 -22.02 27.21
N GLY A 148 26.13 -22.17 26.77
CA GLY A 148 26.89 -23.41 26.92
C GLY A 148 27.50 -23.68 28.30
N GLU A 149 27.65 -22.65 29.16
CA GLU A 149 28.38 -22.75 30.44
C GLU A 149 27.47 -22.85 31.68
N ASP A 150 26.22 -23.32 31.57
CA ASP A 150 25.25 -23.35 32.70
C ASP A 150 25.14 -21.99 33.44
N LYS A 151 25.28 -20.87 32.71
CA LYS A 151 25.21 -19.54 33.33
C LYS A 151 23.79 -19.26 33.84
N THR A 152 23.71 -18.39 34.85
CA THR A 152 22.43 -17.88 35.36
C THR A 152 21.56 -17.35 34.21
N ALA A 153 20.23 -17.53 34.30
CA ALA A 153 19.27 -17.02 33.30
C ALA A 153 19.47 -15.52 32.98
N ASN A 154 19.90 -14.73 33.96
CA ASN A 154 20.22 -13.31 33.78
C ASN A 154 21.40 -13.05 32.83
N ALA A 155 22.41 -13.91 32.83
CA ALA A 155 23.56 -13.78 31.95
C ALA A 155 23.20 -14.10 30.50
N VAL A 156 22.41 -15.16 30.29
CA VAL A 156 21.86 -15.53 28.97
C VAL A 156 20.98 -14.40 28.43
N PHE A 157 20.06 -13.89 29.24
CA PHE A 157 19.19 -12.77 28.85
C PHE A 157 19.99 -11.53 28.45
N ARG A 158 21.04 -11.14 29.20
CA ARG A 158 21.90 -10.00 28.83
C ARG A 158 22.62 -10.21 27.50
N ALA A 159 23.14 -11.42 27.26
CA ALA A 159 23.80 -11.74 26.01
C ALA A 159 22.81 -11.74 24.82
N GLU A 160 21.59 -12.25 25.03
CA GLU A 160 20.50 -12.19 24.06
C GLU A 160 20.11 -10.73 23.73
N GLN A 161 19.95 -9.87 24.74
CA GLN A 161 19.65 -8.44 24.50
C GLN A 161 20.76 -7.73 23.74
N LEU A 162 22.03 -8.03 24.05
CA LEU A 162 23.17 -7.48 23.32
C LEU A 162 23.15 -7.93 21.86
N LEU A 163 22.96 -9.23 21.60
CA LEU A 163 22.88 -9.77 20.24
C LEU A 163 21.74 -9.13 19.47
N ARG A 164 20.55 -9.03 20.07
CA ARG A 164 19.39 -8.34 19.47
C ARG A 164 19.71 -6.89 19.14
N HIS A 165 20.37 -6.16 20.04
CA HIS A 165 20.69 -4.74 19.82
C HIS A 165 21.68 -4.54 18.67
N VAL A 166 22.70 -5.40 18.59
CA VAL A 166 23.78 -5.28 17.58
C VAL A 166 23.33 -5.73 16.20
N LEU A 167 22.37 -6.66 16.10
CA LEU A 167 21.79 -7.08 14.83
C LEU A 167 20.88 -6.04 14.15
N VAL A 168 20.52 -4.95 14.85
CA VAL A 168 19.76 -3.85 14.24
C VAL A 168 20.70 -3.05 13.34
N PRO A 169 20.41 -2.90 12.03
CA PRO A 169 21.26 -2.14 11.12
C PRO A 169 21.29 -0.66 11.48
N TYR A 170 22.41 0.02 11.27
CA TYR A 170 22.55 1.43 11.63
C TYR A 170 21.63 2.37 10.84
N HIS A 171 21.32 2.05 9.59
CA HIS A 171 20.35 2.78 8.76
C HIS A 171 18.94 2.77 9.36
N SER A 172 18.61 1.80 10.23
CA SER A 172 17.36 1.78 11.00
C SER A 172 17.26 2.97 11.96
N ILE A 173 18.37 3.36 12.59
CA ILE A 173 18.45 4.54 13.47
C ILE A 173 18.32 5.81 12.66
N PHE A 174 18.94 5.85 11.48
CA PHE A 174 18.79 6.96 10.54
C PHE A 174 17.31 7.16 10.17
N PHE A 175 16.60 6.09 9.79
CA PHE A 175 15.17 6.17 9.48
C PHE A 175 14.33 6.64 10.67
N GLU A 176 14.60 6.14 11.87
CA GLU A 176 13.92 6.59 13.10
C GLU A 176 14.11 8.08 13.35
N ARG A 177 15.33 8.60 13.16
CA ARG A 177 15.62 10.02 13.34
C ARG A 177 14.98 10.88 12.27
N VAL A 178 14.98 10.43 11.02
CA VAL A 178 14.27 11.11 9.92
C VAL A 178 12.78 11.20 10.24
N ASN A 179 12.18 10.14 10.78
CA ASN A 179 10.77 10.13 11.17
C ASN A 179 10.39 11.19 12.24
N TYR A 180 11.36 11.72 13.00
CA TYR A 180 11.12 12.81 13.95
C TYR A 180 11.21 14.22 13.32
N LEU A 181 11.65 14.33 12.07
CA LEU A 181 11.68 15.59 11.34
C LEU A 181 10.29 15.97 10.80
N PRO A 182 10.03 17.27 10.56
CA PRO A 182 8.90 17.69 9.73
C PRO A 182 9.01 17.01 8.37
N ASP A 183 7.90 16.51 7.84
CA ASP A 183 7.84 15.78 6.57
C ASP A 183 8.75 14.53 6.46
N GLY A 184 9.26 14.02 7.58
CA GLY A 184 10.18 12.88 7.61
C GLY A 184 9.61 11.61 6.97
N ILE A 185 8.33 11.30 7.21
CA ILE A 185 7.65 10.18 6.56
C ILE A 185 7.60 10.38 5.04
N LYS A 186 7.30 11.59 4.56
CA LYS A 186 7.28 11.88 3.13
C LYS A 186 8.66 11.65 2.52
N PHE A 187 9.72 12.19 3.14
CA PHE A 187 11.09 11.96 2.70
C PHE A 187 11.41 10.46 2.59
N LEU A 188 11.01 9.65 3.57
CA LEU A 188 11.25 8.20 3.57
C LEU A 188 10.46 7.47 2.47
N LEU A 189 9.27 7.95 2.13
CA LEU A 189 8.46 7.41 1.02
C LEU A 189 9.07 7.76 -0.34
N ASP A 190 9.58 8.98 -0.50
CA ASP A 190 10.28 9.43 -1.71
C ASP A 190 11.60 8.66 -1.88
N LEU A 191 12.41 8.55 -0.81
CA LEU A 191 13.63 7.74 -0.76
C LEU A 191 13.34 6.28 -1.15
N ARG A 192 12.27 5.68 -0.61
CA ARG A 192 11.89 4.30 -0.95
C ARG A 192 11.42 4.17 -2.40
N THR A 193 10.74 5.17 -2.94
CA THR A 193 10.32 5.20 -4.35
C THR A 193 11.54 5.12 -5.26
N GLU A 194 12.54 5.96 -5.01
CA GLU A 194 13.79 5.97 -5.77
C GLU A 194 14.61 4.69 -5.58
N LEU A 195 14.63 4.16 -4.36
CA LEU A 195 15.28 2.88 -4.06
C LEU A 195 14.66 1.73 -4.86
N LEU A 196 13.33 1.66 -4.96
CA LEU A 196 12.64 0.64 -5.75
C LEU A 196 12.96 0.78 -7.24
N THR A 197 13.01 2.00 -7.77
CA THR A 197 13.43 2.24 -9.15
C THR A 197 14.87 1.78 -9.38
N ALA A 198 15.80 2.12 -8.49
CA ALA A 198 17.20 1.70 -8.60
C ALA A 198 17.37 0.16 -8.52
N ILE A 199 16.59 -0.52 -7.67
CA ILE A 199 16.59 -1.99 -7.58
C ILE A 199 16.07 -2.62 -8.87
N ASN A 200 14.99 -2.09 -9.45
CA ASN A 200 14.42 -2.60 -10.68
C ASN A 200 15.36 -2.38 -11.88
N GLU A 201 15.99 -1.21 -11.99
CA GLU A 201 16.97 -0.90 -13.04
C GLU A 201 18.21 -1.81 -13.00
N ARG A 202 18.50 -2.42 -11.84
CA ARG A 202 19.61 -3.36 -11.62
C ARG A 202 19.20 -4.82 -11.56
N GLU A 203 17.99 -5.14 -12.03
CA GLU A 203 17.46 -6.51 -12.08
C GLU A 203 17.51 -7.26 -10.73
N HIS A 204 17.38 -6.53 -9.61
CA HIS A 204 17.45 -7.08 -8.26
C HIS A 204 18.78 -7.73 -7.85
N ASP A 205 19.91 -7.40 -8.49
CA ASP A 205 21.21 -8.02 -8.18
C ASP A 205 21.92 -7.42 -6.94
N ASP A 206 21.59 -6.17 -6.53
CA ASP A 206 22.25 -5.53 -5.38
C ASP A 206 21.61 -5.93 -4.03
N THR A 207 22.21 -6.93 -3.39
CA THR A 207 21.80 -7.46 -2.07
C THR A 207 21.73 -6.37 -0.97
N TYR A 208 22.60 -5.36 -1.02
CA TYR A 208 22.63 -4.32 0.02
C TYR A 208 21.44 -3.38 -0.12
N LEU A 209 21.09 -2.97 -1.35
CA LEU A 209 19.90 -2.15 -1.60
C LEU A 209 18.61 -2.91 -1.27
N LEU A 210 18.55 -4.22 -1.54
CA LEU A 210 17.44 -5.06 -1.11
C LEU A 210 17.28 -5.07 0.41
N SER A 211 18.38 -5.24 1.16
CA SER A 211 18.38 -5.20 2.64
C SER A 211 17.95 -3.83 3.19
N LEU A 212 18.38 -2.73 2.54
CA LEU A 212 17.94 -1.38 2.87
C LEU A 212 16.43 -1.23 2.65
N ASN A 213 15.91 -1.69 1.51
CA ASN A 213 14.48 -1.65 1.20
C ASN A 213 13.66 -2.45 2.22
N ASP A 214 14.09 -3.66 2.60
CA ASP A 214 13.38 -4.48 3.56
C ASP A 214 13.32 -3.80 4.93
N SER A 215 14.44 -3.23 5.38
CA SER A 215 14.51 -2.46 6.64
C SER A 215 13.58 -1.25 6.61
N LEU A 216 13.57 -0.49 5.52
CA LEU A 216 12.72 0.70 5.38
C LEU A 216 11.23 0.32 5.27
N LYS A 217 10.93 -0.75 4.54
CA LYS A 217 9.59 -1.32 4.41
C LYS A 217 9.01 -1.74 5.76
N GLU A 218 9.81 -2.43 6.60
CA GLU A 218 9.39 -2.82 7.95
C GLU A 218 9.08 -1.60 8.83
N LYS A 219 9.91 -0.56 8.78
CA LYS A 219 9.69 0.68 9.52
C LYS A 219 8.42 1.41 9.09
N LEU A 220 8.26 1.65 7.80
CA LEU A 220 7.06 2.29 7.23
C LEU A 220 5.80 1.50 7.56
N ARG A 221 5.87 0.16 7.50
CA ARG A 221 4.75 -0.70 7.92
C ARG A 221 4.38 -0.48 9.39
N GLY A 222 5.37 -0.45 10.28
CA GLY A 222 5.14 -0.23 11.71
C GLY A 222 4.56 1.15 12.03
N TRP A 223 5.03 2.19 11.35
CA TRP A 223 4.58 3.55 11.60
C TRP A 223 3.18 3.84 11.03
N LEU A 224 2.86 3.36 9.83
CA LEU A 224 1.61 3.78 9.15
C LEU A 224 0.34 3.04 9.59
N LEU A 225 0.47 1.85 10.19
CA LEU A 225 -0.68 1.05 10.63
C LEU A 225 -1.47 1.68 11.81
N GLY A 226 -0.87 2.64 12.55
CA GLY A 226 -1.49 3.24 13.74
C GLY A 226 -2.15 4.62 13.54
N PHE A 227 -1.81 5.34 12.47
CA PHE A 227 -2.14 6.77 12.32
C PHE A 227 -2.93 7.12 11.05
N SER A 228 -3.53 6.13 10.40
CA SER A 228 -4.33 6.37 9.20
C SER A 228 -5.74 6.83 9.57
N GLU A 229 -6.04 8.11 9.31
CA GLU A 229 -7.40 8.67 9.33
C GLU A 229 -8.07 8.45 7.96
N LEU A 230 -9.37 8.14 7.97
CA LEU A 230 -10.16 8.02 6.75
C LEU A 230 -10.84 9.36 6.49
N GLU A 231 -10.54 9.96 5.35
CA GLU A 231 -11.16 11.21 4.94
C GLU A 231 -11.84 11.07 3.58
N ARG A 232 -13.01 11.71 3.45
CA ARG A 232 -13.69 11.82 2.16
C ARG A 232 -13.00 12.89 1.34
N ILE A 233 -12.49 12.54 0.16
CA ILE A 233 -11.90 13.50 -0.79
C ILE A 233 -12.98 14.13 -1.64
N THR A 234 -12.85 15.45 -1.80
CA THR A 234 -13.93 16.29 -2.23
C THR A 234 -13.54 17.45 -3.16
N TRP A 235 -14.45 18.04 -3.95
CA TRP A 235 -14.13 19.14 -4.89
C TRP A 235 -13.89 20.43 -4.13
N LYS A 236 -14.33 20.43 -2.86
CA LYS A 236 -13.99 21.48 -1.91
C LYS A 236 -12.80 21.07 -1.02
N SER A 237 -12.13 19.95 -1.31
CA SER A 237 -10.80 19.68 -0.77
C SER A 237 -9.79 20.61 -1.45
N PRO A 238 -8.68 20.93 -0.77
CA PRO A 238 -7.61 21.77 -1.31
C PRO A 238 -7.17 21.32 -2.71
N ALA A 239 -6.98 22.27 -3.63
CA ALA A 239 -6.59 22.00 -5.01
C ALA A 239 -5.29 21.17 -5.10
N ILE A 240 -4.37 21.34 -4.14
CA ILE A 240 -3.14 20.55 -4.04
C ILE A 240 -3.39 19.05 -3.83
N ILE A 241 -4.46 18.66 -3.11
CA ILE A 241 -4.83 17.24 -2.96
C ILE A 241 -5.37 16.69 -4.28
N LEU A 242 -6.17 17.50 -4.97
CA LEU A 242 -6.76 17.12 -6.25
C LEU A 242 -5.67 17.00 -7.34
N GLU A 243 -4.69 17.91 -7.36
CA GLU A 243 -3.52 17.83 -8.24
C GLU A 243 -2.72 16.56 -7.98
N LYS A 244 -2.44 16.25 -6.72
CA LYS A 244 -1.75 15.00 -6.35
C LYS A 244 -2.55 13.75 -6.70
N LEU A 245 -3.87 13.80 -6.62
CA LEU A 245 -4.75 12.71 -7.06
C LEU A 245 -4.60 12.49 -8.57
N LYS A 246 -4.55 13.57 -9.36
CA LYS A 246 -4.27 13.50 -10.81
C LYS A 246 -2.88 12.90 -11.09
N GLU A 247 -1.85 13.34 -10.38
CA GLU A 247 -0.47 12.87 -10.58
C GLU A 247 -0.28 11.40 -10.20
N HIS A 248 -0.99 10.95 -9.16
CA HIS A 248 -0.82 9.62 -8.61
C HIS A 248 -1.83 8.60 -9.12
N GLU A 249 -2.87 8.99 -9.88
CA GLU A 249 -3.88 8.06 -10.41
C GLU A 249 -3.23 7.05 -11.37
N ARG A 250 -3.19 5.79 -10.92
CA ARG A 250 -2.52 4.69 -11.62
C ARG A 250 -3.46 3.67 -12.19
N VAL A 251 -4.77 3.79 -12.01
CA VAL A 251 -5.74 2.85 -12.59
C VAL A 251 -6.30 3.44 -13.87
N HIS A 252 -6.87 4.64 -13.82
CA HIS A 252 -7.44 5.34 -14.99
C HIS A 252 -6.89 6.76 -15.12
N ALA A 253 -6.08 7.03 -16.14
CA ALA A 253 -5.43 8.34 -16.28
C ALA A 253 -6.46 9.49 -16.33
N ILE A 254 -6.35 10.44 -15.41
CA ILE A 254 -7.21 11.64 -15.38
C ILE A 254 -6.71 12.64 -16.43
N GLN A 255 -7.44 12.76 -17.54
CA GLN A 255 -6.99 13.53 -18.70
C GLN A 255 -7.09 15.05 -18.51
N GLY A 256 -7.87 15.56 -17.55
CA GLY A 256 -7.93 16.99 -17.26
C GLY A 256 -8.61 17.43 -15.96
N TRP A 257 -8.52 18.73 -15.66
CA TRP A 257 -9.12 19.36 -14.48
C TRP A 257 -10.66 19.30 -14.45
N GLN A 258 -11.30 19.13 -15.62
CA GLN A 258 -12.75 18.97 -15.71
C GLN A 258 -13.21 17.59 -15.20
N ASP A 259 -12.37 16.55 -15.33
CA ASP A 259 -12.68 15.20 -14.84
C ASP A 259 -12.52 15.13 -13.31
N LEU A 260 -11.51 15.82 -12.79
CA LEU A 260 -11.27 16.03 -11.36
C LEU A 260 -12.42 16.80 -10.67
N LYS A 261 -13.04 17.76 -11.39
CA LYS A 261 -14.16 18.61 -10.94
C LYS A 261 -15.45 17.87 -10.65
N ARG A 262 -15.62 16.70 -11.27
CA ARG A 262 -16.88 15.96 -11.23
C ARG A 262 -16.97 14.96 -10.08
N GLN A 263 -15.92 14.76 -9.28
CA GLN A 263 -15.81 13.54 -8.46
C GLN A 263 -15.94 13.69 -6.93
N THR A 264 -16.15 14.87 -6.34
CA THR A 264 -15.72 15.03 -4.94
C THR A 264 -16.57 16.17 -4.22
N SER A 265 -16.98 16.17 -2.90
CA SER A 265 -17.68 17.32 -2.15
C SER A 265 -17.42 17.61 -0.59
N ARG A 266 -16.65 18.69 -0.21
CA ARG A 266 -16.08 19.24 1.11
C ARG A 266 -15.34 18.32 2.14
N THR A 267 -14.13 18.53 2.70
CA THR A 267 -13.35 19.71 3.23
C THR A 267 -11.81 19.40 3.32
N CYS A 268 -11.01 20.13 4.12
CA CYS A 268 -9.54 20.34 4.05
C CYS A 268 -8.66 19.58 5.08
N MET A 269 -7.45 19.14 4.66
CA MET A 269 -6.31 18.71 5.51
C MET A 269 -4.95 19.06 4.88
N PRO A 270 -3.86 19.19 5.66
CA PRO A 270 -2.53 19.64 5.21
C PRO A 270 -1.57 18.51 4.78
N HIS A 271 -1.97 17.23 4.83
CA HIS A 271 -1.08 16.10 4.51
C HIS A 271 -1.49 15.35 3.23
N GLU A 272 -0.49 14.81 2.53
CA GLU A 272 -0.66 14.08 1.28
C GLU A 272 -1.36 12.73 1.49
N PRO A 273 -2.39 12.37 0.67
CA PRO A 273 -3.05 11.08 0.82
C PRO A 273 -2.08 9.93 0.55
N LEU A 274 -1.98 8.98 1.48
CA LEU A 274 -1.16 7.78 1.35
C LEU A 274 -1.80 6.77 0.38
N VAL A 275 -3.13 6.66 0.46
CA VAL A 275 -3.97 5.83 -0.39
C VAL A 275 -5.25 6.60 -0.68
N PHE A 276 -5.70 6.54 -1.92
CA PHE A 276 -7.03 7.00 -2.31
C PHE A 276 -7.82 5.86 -2.93
N VAL A 277 -9.13 5.92 -2.69
CA VAL A 277 -10.10 4.93 -3.13
C VAL A 277 -11.23 5.68 -3.83
N GLN A 278 -11.45 5.37 -5.10
CA GLN A 278 -12.58 5.89 -5.87
C GLN A 278 -13.70 4.86 -5.92
N VAL A 279 -14.91 5.31 -5.62
CA VAL A 279 -16.11 4.46 -5.53
C VAL A 279 -17.22 5.06 -6.37
N ALA A 280 -17.79 4.24 -7.26
CA ALA A 280 -19.01 4.56 -7.98
C ALA A 280 -20.20 3.92 -7.25
N LEU A 281 -21.26 4.71 -7.00
CA LEU A 281 -22.50 4.23 -6.42
C LEU A 281 -23.49 3.95 -7.56
N THR A 282 -24.00 2.73 -7.65
CA THR A 282 -24.81 2.27 -8.80
C THR A 282 -26.01 1.44 -8.35
N ASN A 283 -26.97 1.25 -9.28
CA ASN A 283 -28.12 0.35 -9.09
C ASN A 283 -27.87 -1.07 -9.62
N GLU A 284 -26.76 -1.28 -10.31
CA GLU A 284 -26.38 -2.58 -10.90
C GLU A 284 -24.88 -2.82 -10.78
N LEU A 285 -24.49 -4.10 -10.86
CA LEU A 285 -23.09 -4.50 -10.85
C LEU A 285 -22.40 -4.19 -12.19
N SER A 286 -21.64 -3.10 -12.22
CA SER A 286 -20.96 -2.61 -13.42
C SER A 286 -19.83 -3.53 -13.89
N GLY A 287 -19.79 -3.80 -15.20
CA GLY A 287 -18.75 -4.58 -15.86
C GLY A 287 -17.88 -3.78 -16.85
N ASN A 288 -18.24 -2.53 -17.18
CA ASN A 288 -17.55 -1.66 -18.15
C ASN A 288 -18.01 -0.20 -18.10
N THR A 289 -19.28 0.04 -17.74
CA THR A 289 -19.96 1.34 -17.83
C THR A 289 -19.29 2.48 -17.04
N ILE A 290 -18.65 2.19 -15.91
CA ILE A 290 -18.00 3.21 -15.05
C ILE A 290 -16.77 3.83 -15.73
N LEU A 291 -16.08 3.09 -16.60
CA LEU A 291 -14.87 3.59 -17.26
C LEU A 291 -15.19 4.47 -18.45
N ASN A 292 -16.33 4.20 -19.10
CA ASN A 292 -16.76 4.89 -20.30
C ASN A 292 -17.62 6.13 -20.00
N ASP A 293 -18.22 6.19 -18.81
CA ASP A 293 -18.94 7.36 -18.31
C ASP A 293 -18.17 7.98 -17.13
N PRO A 294 -17.46 9.11 -17.32
CA PRO A 294 -16.71 9.75 -16.25
C PRO A 294 -17.59 10.46 -15.21
N SER A 295 -18.93 10.44 -15.36
CA SER A 295 -19.85 11.19 -14.50
C SER A 295 -21.22 10.49 -14.32
N PRO A 296 -21.27 9.21 -13.88
CA PRO A 296 -22.53 8.54 -13.67
C PRO A 296 -23.32 9.27 -12.58
N MET A 297 -24.60 9.56 -12.85
CA MET A 297 -25.48 10.15 -11.83
C MET A 297 -25.54 9.20 -10.63
N THR A 298 -25.20 9.71 -9.46
CA THR A 298 -25.36 8.97 -8.21
C THR A 298 -26.85 8.71 -7.99
N PRO A 299 -27.30 7.44 -7.90
CA PRO A 299 -28.68 7.14 -7.59
C PRO A 299 -29.05 7.64 -6.19
N ASP A 300 -30.32 8.02 -5.99
CA ASP A 300 -30.83 8.39 -4.65
C ASP A 300 -30.78 7.21 -3.67
N HIS A 301 -30.94 5.98 -4.18
CA HIS A 301 -30.93 4.73 -3.42
C HIS A 301 -30.00 3.71 -4.08
N PRO A 302 -28.67 3.88 -3.98
CA PRO A 302 -27.73 2.96 -4.60
C PRO A 302 -27.79 1.59 -3.92
N GLN A 303 -27.70 0.54 -4.72
CA GLN A 303 -27.68 -0.85 -4.26
C GLN A 303 -26.26 -1.44 -4.22
N PHE A 304 -25.36 -0.86 -5.02
CA PHE A 304 -23.98 -1.31 -5.21
C PHE A 304 -22.99 -0.17 -4.96
N ALA A 305 -21.87 -0.51 -4.34
CA ALA A 305 -20.67 0.33 -4.28
C ALA A 305 -19.54 -0.36 -5.07
N ILE A 306 -19.10 0.27 -6.16
CA ILE A 306 -18.08 -0.25 -7.06
C ILE A 306 -16.77 0.48 -6.87
N PHE A 307 -15.79 -0.18 -6.27
CA PHE A 307 -14.41 0.29 -6.13
C PHE A 307 -13.68 0.13 -7.46
N TYR A 308 -13.54 1.20 -8.23
CA TYR A 308 -12.94 1.15 -9.57
C TYR A 308 -11.52 1.71 -9.63
N SER A 309 -11.07 2.45 -8.61
CA SER A 309 -9.65 2.80 -8.47
C SER A 309 -9.21 2.75 -7.01
N ILE A 310 -8.09 2.08 -6.77
CA ILE A 310 -7.39 2.07 -5.48
C ILE A 310 -5.93 2.31 -5.80
N THR A 311 -5.38 3.41 -5.32
CA THR A 311 -3.99 3.75 -5.59
C THR A 311 -3.29 4.19 -4.31
N SER A 312 -2.06 3.73 -4.15
CA SER A 312 -1.17 4.12 -3.07
C SER A 312 0.04 4.86 -3.61
N GLN A 313 0.71 5.61 -2.73
CA GLN A 313 2.00 6.20 -3.07
C GLN A 313 3.03 5.12 -3.47
N PRO A 314 3.90 5.37 -4.46
CA PRO A 314 4.90 4.39 -4.90
C PRO A 314 5.80 3.88 -3.77
N GLY A 315 6.18 4.76 -2.83
CA GLY A 315 6.97 4.42 -1.65
C GLY A 315 6.28 3.43 -0.71
N LEU A 316 4.98 3.18 -0.87
CA LEU A 316 4.21 2.18 -0.14
C LEU A 316 4.08 0.85 -0.88
N SER A 317 4.69 0.70 -2.06
CA SER A 317 4.61 -0.54 -2.83
C SER A 317 5.01 -1.75 -1.98
N GLY A 318 4.16 -2.78 -1.98
CA GLY A 318 4.32 -4.00 -1.19
C GLY A 318 4.17 -3.84 0.32
N ILE A 319 3.80 -2.67 0.84
CA ILE A 319 3.36 -2.48 2.23
C ILE A 319 1.87 -2.76 2.30
N ASP A 320 1.55 -3.79 3.07
CA ASP A 320 0.19 -4.06 3.47
C ASP A 320 -0.20 -3.07 4.58
N LEU A 321 -1.01 -2.07 4.21
CA LEU A 321 -1.60 -1.08 5.12
C LEU A 321 -2.76 -1.66 5.95
N GLY A 322 -2.93 -3.00 5.89
CA GLY A 322 -3.89 -3.77 6.65
C GLY A 322 -5.17 -4.03 5.85
N SER A 323 -5.84 -5.14 6.18
CA SER A 323 -7.17 -5.52 5.69
C SER A 323 -8.29 -4.52 6.04
N PHE A 324 -7.94 -3.46 6.78
CA PHE A 324 -8.88 -2.49 7.32
C PHE A 324 -9.17 -1.32 6.40
N LEU A 325 -8.37 -1.06 5.36
CA LEU A 325 -8.61 0.11 4.50
C LEU A 325 -9.97 0.02 3.81
N LEU A 326 -10.20 -1.03 3.02
CA LEU A 326 -11.49 -1.23 2.36
C LEU A 326 -12.61 -1.55 3.35
N LYS A 327 -12.32 -2.32 4.41
CA LYS A 327 -13.31 -2.61 5.45
C LYS A 327 -13.84 -1.32 6.12
N ARG A 328 -12.97 -0.34 6.40
CA ARG A 328 -13.39 0.97 6.94
C ARG A 328 -14.24 1.73 5.93
N VAL A 329 -13.83 1.79 4.65
CA VAL A 329 -14.62 2.46 3.61
C VAL A 329 -15.99 1.80 3.45
N ILE A 330 -16.06 0.46 3.44
CA ILE A 330 -17.31 -0.31 3.40
C ILE A 330 -18.21 0.05 4.59
N ILE A 331 -17.67 0.06 5.81
CA ILE A 331 -18.45 0.39 7.02
C ILE A 331 -18.98 1.83 6.96
N GLU A 332 -18.18 2.80 6.53
CA GLU A 332 -18.63 4.19 6.40
C GLU A 332 -19.68 4.36 5.29
N LEU A 333 -19.48 3.72 4.13
CA LEU A 333 -20.47 3.71 3.05
C LEU A 333 -21.78 3.05 3.47
N GLN A 334 -21.73 1.96 4.23
CA GLN A 334 -22.93 1.26 4.70
C GLN A 334 -23.71 2.09 5.74
N LYS A 335 -23.00 2.90 6.55
CA LYS A 335 -23.65 3.86 7.47
C LYS A 335 -24.31 5.00 6.70
N GLU A 336 -23.65 5.54 5.67
CA GLU A 336 -24.17 6.65 4.87
C GLU A 336 -25.32 6.19 3.94
N PHE A 337 -25.20 5.01 3.35
CA PHE A 337 -26.14 4.43 2.40
C PHE A 337 -26.56 3.01 2.82
N PRO A 338 -27.55 2.87 3.72
CA PRO A 338 -28.02 1.55 4.20
C PRO A 338 -28.62 0.65 3.11
N SER A 339 -28.98 1.21 1.94
CA SER A 339 -29.49 0.48 0.79
C SER A 339 -28.41 -0.33 0.04
N ILE A 340 -27.13 -0.06 0.30
CA ILE A 340 -26.04 -0.78 -0.34
C ILE A 340 -25.87 -2.14 0.34
N HIS A 341 -26.11 -3.20 -0.43
CA HIS A 341 -25.94 -4.58 0.03
C HIS A 341 -24.70 -5.23 -0.57
N THR A 342 -24.27 -4.77 -1.75
CA THR A 342 -23.14 -5.36 -2.47
C THR A 342 -22.00 -4.35 -2.61
N PHE A 343 -20.83 -4.76 -2.13
CA PHE A 343 -19.58 -4.04 -2.29
C PHE A 343 -18.73 -4.84 -3.27
N SER A 344 -18.42 -4.27 -4.43
CA SER A 344 -17.66 -4.95 -5.47
C SER A 344 -16.57 -4.04 -6.03
N THR A 345 -15.58 -4.60 -6.70
CA THR A 345 -14.54 -3.83 -7.38
C THR A 345 -14.72 -3.92 -8.87
N LEU A 346 -14.10 -3.03 -9.64
CA LEU A 346 -13.81 -3.23 -11.05
C LEU A 346 -12.30 -3.09 -11.21
N SER A 347 -11.59 -4.22 -11.18
CA SER A 347 -10.14 -4.27 -10.99
C SER A 347 -9.39 -4.66 -12.27
N PRO A 348 -8.23 -4.05 -12.56
CA PRO A 348 -7.36 -4.45 -13.67
C PRO A 348 -6.61 -5.76 -13.35
N ILE A 349 -6.00 -6.37 -14.37
CA ILE A 349 -5.23 -7.62 -14.27
C ILE A 349 -3.83 -7.45 -14.88
N PRO A 350 -2.94 -6.63 -14.28
CA PRO A 350 -1.74 -6.09 -14.92
C PRO A 350 -0.71 -7.10 -15.41
N GLY A 351 -0.73 -8.34 -14.92
CA GLY A 351 0.25 -9.37 -15.28
C GLY A 351 -0.25 -10.42 -16.27
N PHE A 352 -1.51 -10.34 -16.74
CA PHE A 352 -2.11 -11.43 -17.50
C PHE A 352 -1.50 -11.59 -18.90
N ARG A 353 -1.33 -10.51 -19.66
CA ARG A 353 -0.73 -10.56 -21.01
C ARG A 353 0.67 -11.16 -20.98
N HIS A 354 1.54 -10.61 -20.14
CA HIS A 354 2.91 -11.09 -20.00
C HIS A 354 2.97 -12.55 -19.54
N TRP A 355 2.12 -12.95 -18.59
CA TRP A 355 2.01 -14.35 -18.19
C TRP A 355 1.57 -15.25 -19.34
N LEU A 356 0.59 -14.84 -20.14
CA LEU A 356 0.11 -15.62 -21.27
C LEU A 356 1.21 -15.80 -22.32
N GLU A 357 1.89 -14.73 -22.70
CA GLU A 357 3.00 -14.77 -23.67
C GLU A 357 4.13 -15.70 -23.22
N THR A 358 4.51 -15.61 -21.94
CA THR A 358 5.54 -16.48 -21.35
C THR A 358 5.07 -17.94 -21.31
N THR A 359 3.83 -18.18 -20.88
CA THR A 359 3.29 -19.54 -20.77
C THR A 359 3.11 -20.19 -22.14
N LEU A 360 2.73 -19.43 -23.17
CA LEU A 360 2.68 -19.91 -24.56
C LEU A 360 4.06 -20.37 -25.06
N GLU A 361 5.13 -19.70 -24.65
CA GLU A 361 6.50 -20.10 -25.01
C GLU A 361 6.97 -21.36 -24.26
N LEU A 362 6.51 -21.55 -23.02
CA LEU A 362 6.91 -22.67 -22.17
C LEU A 362 6.07 -23.94 -22.40
N GLU A 363 4.76 -23.81 -22.48
CA GLU A 363 3.81 -24.94 -22.56
C GLU A 363 3.45 -25.30 -24.01
N GLY A 364 3.63 -24.39 -24.97
CA GLY A 364 3.21 -24.58 -26.35
C GLY A 364 1.70 -24.82 -26.46
N THR A 365 1.29 -25.77 -27.29
CA THR A 365 -0.13 -26.13 -27.47
C THR A 365 -0.76 -26.78 -26.24
N ASN A 366 0.04 -27.28 -25.27
CA ASN A 366 -0.48 -27.92 -24.06
C ASN A 366 -1.29 -26.97 -23.16
N ILE A 367 -1.17 -25.66 -23.37
CA ILE A 367 -1.95 -24.64 -22.66
C ILE A 367 -3.44 -24.65 -23.06
N PHE A 368 -3.76 -25.20 -24.24
CA PHE A 368 -5.09 -25.22 -24.82
C PHE A 368 -5.88 -26.46 -24.38
N LEU A 369 -7.18 -26.28 -24.21
CA LEU A 369 -8.12 -27.39 -24.02
C LEU A 369 -8.55 -27.99 -25.36
N SER A 370 -9.08 -29.22 -25.30
CA SER A 370 -9.65 -29.90 -26.45
C SER A 370 -10.72 -29.02 -27.13
N GLY A 371 -10.54 -28.77 -28.43
CA GLY A 371 -11.42 -27.93 -29.24
C GLY A 371 -11.05 -26.44 -29.29
N GLU A 372 -10.17 -25.95 -28.41
CA GLU A 372 -9.64 -24.59 -28.54
C GLU A 372 -8.62 -24.48 -29.68
N GLU A 373 -7.81 -25.52 -29.88
CA GLU A 373 -6.91 -25.62 -31.05
C GLU A 373 -7.70 -25.50 -32.37
N ASP A 374 -8.83 -26.21 -32.49
CA ASP A 374 -9.67 -26.15 -33.68
C ASP A 374 -10.24 -24.75 -33.91
N ARG A 375 -10.64 -24.05 -32.84
CA ARG A 375 -11.07 -22.65 -32.89
C ARG A 375 -9.94 -21.74 -33.36
N ILE A 376 -8.72 -21.90 -32.83
CA ILE A 376 -7.56 -21.10 -33.21
C ILE A 376 -7.21 -21.33 -34.69
N LYS A 377 -7.27 -22.58 -35.17
CA LYS A 377 -7.03 -22.92 -36.59
C LYS A 377 -7.95 -22.19 -37.54
N THR A 378 -9.21 -21.92 -37.15
CA THR A 378 -10.12 -21.13 -38.00
C THR A 378 -9.61 -19.70 -38.25
N LEU A 379 -8.81 -19.17 -37.34
CA LEU A 379 -8.22 -17.84 -37.43
C LEU A 379 -6.98 -17.78 -38.32
N ALA A 380 -6.45 -18.91 -38.78
CA ALA A 380 -5.26 -18.96 -39.64
C ALA A 380 -5.42 -18.09 -40.91
N SER A 381 -6.65 -18.01 -41.43
CA SER A 381 -6.97 -17.20 -42.61
C SER A 381 -6.80 -15.68 -42.41
N HIS A 382 -6.72 -15.22 -41.16
CA HIS A 382 -6.52 -13.81 -40.79
C HIS A 382 -5.05 -13.44 -40.54
N VAL A 383 -4.12 -14.40 -40.62
CA VAL A 383 -2.69 -14.17 -40.41
C VAL A 383 -1.94 -14.24 -41.73
N SER A 384 -1.09 -13.25 -42.00
CA SER A 384 -0.29 -13.17 -43.22
C SER A 384 0.98 -14.01 -43.08
N SER A 385 0.95 -15.34 -43.28
CA SER A 385 2.18 -16.17 -43.41
C SER A 385 1.95 -17.55 -44.04
N ASP A 386 2.91 -17.97 -44.87
CA ASP A 386 2.85 -19.08 -45.84
C ASP A 386 3.66 -20.33 -45.40
N SER A 387 3.71 -20.63 -44.10
CA SER A 387 4.47 -21.78 -43.56
C SER A 387 3.71 -22.43 -42.42
N ALA A 388 3.75 -23.78 -42.31
CA ALA A 388 3.11 -24.58 -41.26
C ALA A 388 3.01 -23.83 -39.91
N ILE A 389 1.86 -23.19 -39.68
CA ILE A 389 1.67 -22.31 -38.55
C ILE A 389 1.24 -23.20 -37.38
N ASP A 390 2.05 -23.25 -36.33
CA ASP A 390 1.64 -23.80 -35.04
C ASP A 390 0.54 -22.92 -34.44
N ASP A 391 -0.44 -23.52 -33.76
CA ASP A 391 -1.63 -22.84 -33.23
C ASP A 391 -1.23 -21.70 -32.27
N VAL A 392 -0.14 -21.90 -31.52
CA VAL A 392 0.47 -20.88 -30.66
C VAL A 392 0.89 -19.63 -31.44
N LYS A 393 1.48 -19.82 -32.62
CA LYS A 393 1.93 -18.70 -33.47
C LYS A 393 0.75 -17.94 -34.07
N ILE A 394 -0.31 -18.65 -34.50
CA ILE A 394 -1.56 -18.01 -34.96
C ILE A 394 -2.09 -17.08 -33.86
N LEU A 395 -2.21 -17.61 -32.64
CA LEU A 395 -2.74 -16.84 -31.52
C LEU A 395 -1.86 -15.61 -31.20
N LYS A 396 -0.52 -15.78 -31.13
CA LYS A 396 0.41 -14.66 -30.86
C LYS A 396 0.31 -13.57 -31.92
N ASP A 397 0.25 -13.94 -33.21
CA ASP A 397 0.21 -12.98 -34.31
C ASP A 397 -1.10 -12.16 -34.30
N ILE A 398 -2.23 -12.80 -33.99
CA ILE A 398 -3.53 -12.12 -33.87
C ILE A 398 -3.54 -11.17 -32.67
N LEU A 399 -3.08 -11.65 -31.49
CA LEU A 399 -3.10 -10.86 -30.27
C LEU A 399 -2.15 -9.67 -30.27
N ARG A 400 -1.18 -9.63 -31.20
CA ARG A 400 -0.16 -8.60 -31.30
C ARG A 400 -0.73 -7.22 -31.64
N LEU A 401 -1.69 -7.13 -32.56
CA LEU A 401 -2.14 -5.84 -33.10
C LEU A 401 -3.40 -5.26 -32.45
N ASN A 402 -3.97 -5.87 -31.40
CA ASN A 402 -5.21 -5.45 -30.71
C ASN A 402 -6.47 -5.23 -31.60
N GLU A 403 -6.34 -5.15 -32.92
CA GLU A 403 -7.40 -4.95 -33.92
C GLU A 403 -8.46 -6.06 -33.87
N TRP A 404 -8.09 -7.24 -33.39
CA TRP A 404 -9.01 -8.35 -33.15
C TRP A 404 -10.19 -7.96 -32.24
N ALA A 405 -10.01 -6.99 -31.34
CA ALA A 405 -11.07 -6.54 -30.44
C ALA A 405 -12.19 -5.78 -31.17
N HIS A 406 -11.90 -5.20 -32.34
CA HIS A 406 -12.88 -4.51 -33.18
C HIS A 406 -13.51 -5.43 -34.23
N ASN A 407 -12.92 -6.60 -34.46
CA ASN A 407 -13.47 -7.62 -35.35
C ASN A 407 -14.35 -8.59 -34.56
N GLU A 408 -15.67 -8.45 -34.69
CA GLU A 408 -16.66 -9.25 -33.95
C GLU A 408 -16.45 -10.77 -34.13
N THR A 409 -16.10 -11.21 -35.34
CA THR A 409 -15.87 -12.64 -35.62
C THR A 409 -14.66 -13.18 -34.88
N ILE A 410 -13.53 -12.46 -34.93
CA ILE A 410 -12.30 -12.88 -34.25
C ILE A 410 -12.48 -12.78 -32.73
N SER A 411 -13.10 -11.69 -32.25
CA SER A 411 -13.39 -11.46 -30.83
C SER A 411 -14.24 -12.59 -30.23
N GLU A 412 -15.32 -13.03 -30.90
CA GLU A 412 -16.16 -14.13 -30.41
C GLU A 412 -15.43 -15.49 -30.36
N ILE A 413 -14.45 -15.70 -31.24
CA ILE A 413 -13.60 -16.91 -31.21
C ILE A 413 -12.61 -16.84 -30.04
N LEU A 414 -11.97 -15.69 -29.82
CA LEU A 414 -10.95 -15.48 -28.78
C LEU A 414 -11.53 -15.39 -27.37
N LYS A 415 -12.71 -14.81 -27.21
CA LYS A 415 -13.36 -14.57 -25.91
C LYS A 415 -13.36 -15.77 -24.96
N PRO A 416 -13.88 -16.96 -25.33
CA PRO A 416 -13.89 -18.10 -24.42
C PRO A 416 -12.48 -18.61 -24.07
N ILE A 417 -11.53 -18.50 -25.01
CA ILE A 417 -10.14 -18.94 -24.81
C ILE A 417 -9.43 -18.01 -23.82
N LEU A 418 -9.51 -16.70 -24.05
CA LEU A 418 -8.86 -15.70 -23.21
C LEU A 418 -9.50 -15.59 -21.83
N LEU A 419 -10.83 -15.68 -21.70
CA LEU A 419 -11.49 -15.68 -20.40
C LEU A 419 -11.09 -16.92 -19.58
N ARG A 420 -11.07 -18.11 -20.17
CA ARG A 420 -10.58 -19.32 -19.49
C ARG A 420 -9.12 -19.20 -19.06
N LEU A 421 -8.25 -18.71 -19.93
CA LEU A 421 -6.83 -18.51 -19.58
C LEU A 421 -6.67 -17.46 -18.48
N CYS A 422 -7.51 -16.42 -18.49
CA CYS A 422 -7.56 -15.41 -17.44
C CYS A 422 -8.02 -16.02 -16.11
N THR A 423 -9.03 -16.89 -16.09
CA THR A 423 -9.47 -17.56 -14.85
C THR A 423 -8.40 -18.50 -14.32
N ARG A 424 -7.68 -19.24 -15.19
CA ARG A 424 -6.49 -20.02 -14.79
C ARG A 424 -5.44 -19.14 -14.13
N TYR A 425 -5.11 -18.00 -14.74
CA TYR A 425 -4.13 -17.05 -14.20
C TYR A 425 -4.50 -16.52 -12.81
N ILE A 426 -5.79 -16.23 -12.58
CA ILE A 426 -6.27 -15.68 -11.30
C ILE A 426 -6.39 -16.77 -10.22
N LEU A 427 -6.94 -17.93 -10.55
CA LEU A 427 -7.30 -18.96 -9.58
C LEU A 427 -6.20 -19.99 -9.34
N THR A 428 -5.48 -20.39 -10.38
CA THR A 428 -4.57 -21.53 -10.36
C THR A 428 -3.12 -21.10 -10.22
N GLU A 429 -2.68 -20.08 -10.97
CA GLU A 429 -1.29 -19.65 -10.99
C GLU A 429 -0.87 -18.97 -9.67
N LYS A 430 0.23 -19.45 -9.06
CA LYS A 430 0.69 -18.97 -7.75
C LYS A 430 2.10 -18.39 -7.77
N ARG A 431 2.35 -17.48 -6.81
CA ARG A 431 3.68 -17.04 -6.38
C ARG A 431 3.78 -17.27 -4.87
N GLN A 432 4.68 -18.18 -4.45
CA GLN A 432 4.84 -18.54 -3.02
C GLN A 432 3.50 -18.92 -2.34
N ASN A 433 2.70 -19.77 -3.01
CA ASN A 433 1.36 -20.23 -2.61
C ASN A 433 0.23 -19.20 -2.62
N LEU A 434 0.50 -17.93 -2.94
CA LEU A 434 -0.51 -16.88 -3.08
C LEU A 434 -0.82 -16.62 -4.56
N ALA A 435 -1.95 -15.96 -4.87
CA ALA A 435 -2.31 -15.57 -6.22
C ALA A 435 -1.14 -14.83 -6.91
N ARG A 436 -0.86 -15.21 -8.16
CA ARG A 436 0.25 -14.64 -8.93
C ARG A 436 0.01 -13.18 -9.29
N ASP A 437 -1.21 -12.85 -9.68
CA ASP A 437 -1.60 -11.47 -10.00
C ASP A 437 -1.55 -10.59 -8.73
N PRO A 438 -0.87 -9.44 -8.77
CA PRO A 438 -0.72 -8.57 -7.59
C PRO A 438 -2.05 -7.95 -7.12
N VAL A 439 -2.99 -7.67 -8.04
CA VAL A 439 -4.28 -7.06 -7.72
C VAL A 439 -5.23 -8.11 -7.13
N ALA A 440 -5.26 -9.32 -7.70
CA ALA A 440 -5.94 -10.47 -7.13
C ALA A 440 -5.42 -10.77 -5.72
N ASN A 441 -4.10 -10.85 -5.56
CA ASN A 441 -3.47 -11.08 -4.27
C ASN A 441 -3.87 -10.00 -3.26
N PHE A 442 -3.92 -8.72 -3.67
CA PHE A 442 -4.38 -7.63 -2.82
C PHE A 442 -5.84 -7.82 -2.37
N HIS A 443 -6.78 -8.02 -3.29
CA HIS A 443 -8.20 -8.09 -2.93
C HIS A 443 -8.55 -9.34 -2.11
N ILE A 444 -8.03 -10.50 -2.51
CA ILE A 444 -8.29 -11.77 -1.80
C ILE A 444 -7.64 -11.75 -0.43
N ARG A 445 -6.43 -11.19 -0.29
CA ARG A 445 -5.82 -10.93 1.02
C ARG A 445 -6.64 -9.96 1.86
N ASN A 446 -7.34 -9.00 1.26
CA ASN A 446 -8.29 -8.14 1.96
C ASN A 446 -9.64 -8.83 2.25
N GLY A 447 -9.79 -10.13 1.98
CA GLY A 447 -10.97 -10.92 2.29
C GLY A 447 -12.05 -10.94 1.20
N ALA A 448 -11.76 -10.39 0.02
CA ALA A 448 -12.69 -10.40 -1.09
C ALA A 448 -12.83 -11.81 -1.70
N CYS A 449 -14.00 -12.07 -2.28
CA CYS A 449 -14.26 -13.20 -3.14
C CYS A 449 -14.02 -12.81 -4.60
N VAL A 450 -13.54 -13.73 -5.42
CA VAL A 450 -13.60 -13.58 -6.88
C VAL A 450 -15.06 -13.70 -7.31
N HIS A 451 -15.52 -12.83 -8.20
CA HIS A 451 -16.94 -12.79 -8.56
C HIS A 451 -17.19 -13.03 -10.04
N ARG A 452 -16.64 -12.18 -10.91
CA ARG A 452 -16.96 -12.20 -12.35
C ARG A 452 -15.83 -11.62 -13.18
N THR A 453 -15.48 -12.27 -14.29
CA THR A 453 -14.60 -11.73 -15.33
C THR A 453 -15.38 -10.89 -16.33
N ASN A 454 -14.82 -9.75 -16.73
CA ASN A 454 -15.47 -8.78 -17.61
C ASN A 454 -14.67 -8.66 -18.92
N TRP A 455 -15.27 -9.12 -20.01
CA TRP A 455 -14.69 -9.07 -21.36
C TRP A 455 -14.68 -7.64 -21.92
N LEU A 456 -13.52 -7.20 -22.43
CA LEU A 456 -13.32 -5.87 -23.04
C LEU A 456 -13.89 -4.71 -22.20
N SER A 457 -13.63 -4.77 -20.89
CA SER A 457 -14.05 -3.74 -19.94
C SER A 457 -13.16 -2.49 -20.01
N ASP A 458 -11.85 -2.66 -20.17
CA ASP A 458 -10.90 -1.55 -20.34
C ASP A 458 -10.25 -1.65 -21.73
N THR A 459 -10.78 -0.86 -22.66
CA THR A 459 -10.28 -0.82 -24.05
C THR A 459 -9.18 0.22 -24.27
N SER A 460 -8.64 0.81 -23.20
CA SER A 460 -7.46 1.67 -23.31
C SER A 460 -6.23 0.87 -23.72
N ASP A 461 -5.22 1.53 -24.29
CA ASP A 461 -3.93 0.90 -24.64
C ASP A 461 -3.34 0.15 -23.45
N LYS A 462 -3.41 0.76 -22.27
CA LYS A 462 -2.97 0.17 -21.02
C LYS A 462 -3.78 -1.08 -20.63
N GLY A 463 -5.10 -1.04 -20.78
CA GLY A 463 -5.96 -2.20 -20.53
C GLY A 463 -5.61 -3.39 -21.43
N PHE A 464 -5.30 -3.12 -22.70
CA PHE A 464 -4.80 -4.15 -23.62
C PHE A 464 -3.41 -4.66 -23.27
N GLU A 465 -2.47 -3.76 -22.95
CA GLU A 465 -1.11 -4.10 -22.49
C GLU A 465 -1.10 -4.98 -21.24
N GLN A 466 -2.05 -4.77 -20.34
CA GLN A 466 -2.16 -5.49 -19.08
C GLN A 466 -2.84 -6.84 -19.23
N SER A 467 -4.01 -6.87 -19.87
CA SER A 467 -4.91 -8.03 -19.81
C SER A 467 -5.83 -8.20 -21.00
N PHE A 468 -5.44 -7.72 -22.19
CA PHE A 468 -6.29 -7.78 -23.39
C PHE A 468 -7.67 -7.12 -23.18
N GLY A 469 -7.73 -6.11 -22.30
CA GLY A 469 -8.94 -5.40 -21.91
C GLY A 469 -9.87 -6.16 -20.95
N ILE A 470 -9.45 -7.32 -20.44
CA ILE A 470 -10.20 -8.07 -19.43
C ILE A 470 -10.02 -7.42 -18.06
N MET A 471 -11.13 -7.19 -17.36
CA MET A 471 -11.14 -6.79 -15.96
C MET A 471 -11.88 -7.82 -15.11
N ILE A 472 -11.86 -7.65 -13.80
CA ILE A 472 -12.49 -8.59 -12.88
C ILE A 472 -13.19 -7.87 -11.72
N ASN A 473 -14.34 -8.39 -11.31
CA ASN A 473 -15.02 -7.97 -10.10
C ASN A 473 -14.59 -8.85 -8.91
N TYR A 474 -14.18 -8.23 -7.81
CA TYR A 474 -14.04 -8.87 -6.51
C TYR A 474 -15.13 -8.39 -5.55
N ASN A 475 -15.88 -9.31 -4.94
CA ASN A 475 -16.96 -8.96 -4.01
C ASN A 475 -16.48 -9.01 -2.56
N TYR A 476 -16.79 -7.96 -1.81
CA TYR A 476 -16.57 -7.87 -0.37
C TYR A 476 -17.85 -8.21 0.39
N VAL A 477 -18.02 -9.50 0.70
CA VAL A 477 -19.13 -9.98 1.54
C VAL A 477 -18.77 -9.73 3.01
N THR A 478 -19.40 -8.72 3.62
CA THR A 478 -19.04 -8.18 4.95
C THR A 478 -18.91 -9.24 6.05
N SER A 479 -19.79 -10.24 6.04
CA SER A 479 -19.80 -11.37 7.00
C SER A 479 -18.64 -12.34 6.83
N ARG A 480 -17.97 -12.35 5.66
CA ARG A 480 -16.94 -13.32 5.30
C ARG A 480 -15.53 -12.76 5.16
N ILE A 481 -15.37 -11.43 5.11
CA ILE A 481 -14.07 -10.75 4.94
C ILE A 481 -12.98 -11.39 5.80
N GLU A 482 -13.22 -11.55 7.11
CA GLU A 482 -12.23 -12.08 8.04
C GLU A 482 -11.94 -13.56 7.80
N GLY A 483 -12.97 -14.38 7.60
CA GLY A 483 -12.81 -15.81 7.33
C GLY A 483 -12.07 -16.08 6.02
N ASN A 484 -12.37 -15.32 4.98
CA ASN A 484 -11.70 -15.42 3.69
C ASN A 484 -10.23 -15.00 3.78
N ASN A 485 -9.94 -13.88 4.46
CA ASN A 485 -8.57 -13.44 4.73
C ASN A 485 -7.76 -14.53 5.45
N GLN A 486 -8.30 -15.09 6.53
CA GLN A 486 -7.61 -16.11 7.32
C GLN A 486 -7.31 -17.37 6.50
N LYS A 487 -8.29 -17.85 5.72
CA LYS A 487 -8.08 -19.01 4.84
C LYS A 487 -7.00 -18.73 3.79
N TYR A 488 -7.09 -17.60 3.10
CA TYR A 488 -6.13 -17.23 2.07
C TYR A 488 -4.70 -17.11 2.61
N LEU A 489 -4.51 -16.44 3.76
CA LEU A 489 -3.20 -16.32 4.40
C LEU A 489 -2.66 -17.64 4.94
N ARG A 490 -3.54 -18.54 5.40
CA ARG A 490 -3.16 -19.84 5.98
C ARG A 490 -2.69 -20.82 4.91
N ASP A 491 -3.44 -20.95 3.81
CA ASP A 491 -3.20 -22.02 2.85
C ASP A 491 -3.50 -21.66 1.38
N GLY A 492 -3.63 -20.37 1.07
CA GLY A 492 -3.81 -19.88 -0.31
C GLY A 492 -5.22 -20.11 -0.87
N THR A 493 -6.20 -20.48 -0.03
CA THR A 493 -7.58 -20.73 -0.47
C THR A 493 -8.23 -19.48 -1.06
N ILE A 494 -8.77 -19.59 -2.27
CA ILE A 494 -9.52 -18.52 -2.95
C ILE A 494 -11.01 -18.82 -2.89
N THR A 495 -11.83 -17.84 -2.53
CA THR A 495 -13.29 -17.97 -2.47
C THR A 495 -13.94 -17.35 -3.70
N LEU A 496 -14.87 -18.06 -4.34
CA LEU A 496 -15.76 -17.56 -5.38
C LEU A 496 -17.08 -17.12 -4.74
N SER A 497 -17.71 -16.05 -5.25
CA SER A 497 -18.98 -15.50 -4.74
C SER A 497 -20.17 -15.63 -5.69
N SER A 498 -19.96 -16.20 -6.87
CA SER A 498 -21.00 -16.41 -7.88
C SER A 498 -20.75 -17.72 -8.61
N ASN A 499 -21.85 -18.32 -9.08
CA ASN A 499 -21.86 -19.45 -9.99
C ASN A 499 -22.29 -19.08 -11.42
N GLU A 500 -22.43 -17.78 -11.70
CA GLU A 500 -22.86 -17.27 -13.02
C GLU A 500 -21.72 -17.25 -14.04
N ASP A 501 -20.48 -17.02 -13.59
CA ASP A 501 -19.30 -17.05 -14.46
C ASP A 501 -18.78 -18.49 -14.61
N LEU A 502 -19.21 -19.12 -15.71
CA LEU A 502 -18.85 -20.50 -16.03
C LEU A 502 -17.33 -20.72 -16.13
N PHE A 503 -16.55 -19.73 -16.59
CA PHE A 503 -15.10 -19.87 -16.71
C PHE A 503 -14.42 -19.98 -15.35
N LEU A 504 -14.94 -19.27 -14.33
CA LEU A 504 -14.45 -19.37 -12.95
C LEU A 504 -14.81 -20.73 -12.34
N ILE A 505 -16.05 -21.19 -12.56
CA ILE A 505 -16.54 -22.45 -12.01
C ILE A 505 -15.82 -23.66 -12.62
N GLU A 506 -15.67 -23.68 -13.93
CA GLU A 506 -14.98 -24.78 -14.61
C GLU A 506 -13.50 -24.83 -14.23
N GLU A 507 -12.83 -23.68 -14.14
CA GLU A 507 -11.42 -23.64 -13.69
C GLU A 507 -11.30 -24.10 -12.23
N ALA A 508 -12.22 -23.69 -11.36
CA ALA A 508 -12.24 -24.16 -9.97
C ALA A 508 -12.44 -25.67 -9.84
N ALA A 509 -13.24 -26.27 -10.73
CA ALA A 509 -13.46 -27.72 -10.76
C ALA A 509 -12.25 -28.50 -11.32
N ARG A 510 -11.48 -27.89 -12.23
CA ARG A 510 -10.31 -28.50 -12.88
C ARG A 510 -9.02 -28.33 -12.08
N SER A 511 -8.89 -27.23 -11.35
CA SER A 511 -7.66 -26.84 -10.67
C SER A 511 -7.37 -27.69 -9.43
N PRO A 512 -6.11 -28.07 -9.19
CA PRO A 512 -5.69 -28.65 -7.91
C PRO A 512 -5.60 -27.61 -6.79
N ALA A 513 -5.75 -26.31 -7.10
CA ALA A 513 -5.70 -25.24 -6.12
C ALA A 513 -6.92 -25.30 -5.17
N LYS A 514 -6.74 -24.83 -3.93
CA LYS A 514 -7.83 -24.73 -2.96
C LYS A 514 -8.77 -23.59 -3.36
N ILE A 515 -9.90 -23.93 -3.97
CA ILE A 515 -10.92 -22.98 -4.38
C ILE A 515 -12.25 -23.39 -3.75
N GLU A 516 -12.90 -22.45 -3.08
CA GLU A 516 -14.20 -22.67 -2.43
C GLU A 516 -15.29 -21.86 -3.13
N LEU A 517 -16.43 -22.47 -3.39
CA LEU A 517 -17.61 -21.77 -3.88
C LEU A 517 -18.49 -21.33 -2.70
N PHE A 518 -18.83 -20.05 -2.68
CA PHE A 518 -19.85 -19.48 -1.79
C PHE A 518 -20.94 -18.86 -2.65
N ILE A 519 -22.18 -19.25 -2.39
CA ILE A 519 -23.36 -18.66 -3.01
C ILE A 519 -24.15 -18.03 -1.85
N GLU A 520 -24.33 -16.71 -1.91
CA GLU A 520 -25.19 -16.00 -0.98
C GLU A 520 -26.64 -16.40 -1.31
N SER A 521 -27.33 -17.02 -0.36
CA SER A 521 -28.66 -17.62 -0.53
C SER A 521 -29.79 -16.61 -0.52
#